data_AF-A0A9E1W5B8-F1
#
_entry.id   AF-A0A9E1W5B8-F1
#
_cell.length_a   1.000
_cell.length_b   1.000
_cell.length_c   1.000
_cell.angle_alpha   90.00
_cell.angle_beta   90.00
_cell.angle_gamma   90.00
#
_symmetry.space_group_name_H-M   'P 1'
#
loop_
_entity.id
_entity.type
_entity.pdbx_description
1 polymer ?
#
loop_
_entity_poly.entity_id
_entity_poly.type
_entity_poly.pdbx_seq_one_letter_code
_entity_poly.pdbx_strand_id
1 'polypeptide(L)'
;SRVFQRLAEAEASVHQTSIDEVHFHEVGALDSIADVVASCAGIQHLKLEATYCSTLSLGNGNTRGAHGPIPVPVPAVLQIMKGVTAVQAGPAPFESTTPTGAALLAELVDVWGPMPPMTIDTIGMGAGTKDSTEVANVLRVVLGQPPLS
;
A
#
# COMPACT_ATOMS: atom_id res chain seq x y z
N SER A 1 -12.79 -10.73 0.02
CA SER A 1 -11.33 -10.57 0.22
C SER A 1 -11.13 -9.50 1.28
N ARG A 2 -10.28 -9.75 2.29
CA ARG A 2 -10.03 -8.82 3.41
C ARG A 2 -9.53 -7.45 2.93
N VAL A 3 -8.78 -7.42 1.82
CA VAL A 3 -8.27 -6.19 1.20
C VAL A 3 -9.42 -5.29 0.70
N PHE A 4 -10.37 -5.83 -0.06
CA PHE A 4 -11.53 -5.05 -0.52
C PHE A 4 -12.42 -4.62 0.64
N GLN A 5 -12.56 -5.47 1.66
CA GLN A 5 -13.33 -5.11 2.85
C GLN A 5 -12.68 -3.91 3.57
N ARG A 6 -11.37 -3.93 3.79
CA ARG A 6 -10.64 -2.80 4.40
C ARG A 6 -10.76 -1.52 3.57
N LEU A 7 -10.66 -1.62 2.24
CA LEU A 7 -10.89 -0.47 1.35
C LEU A 7 -12.30 0.08 1.53
N ALA A 8 -13.32 -0.78 1.48
CA ALA A 8 -14.71 -0.34 1.59
C ALA A 8 -15.01 0.29 2.97
N GLU A 9 -14.47 -0.28 4.06
CA GLU A 9 -14.59 0.28 5.41
C GLU A 9 -13.96 1.67 5.52
N ALA A 10 -12.79 1.87 4.89
CA ALA A 10 -12.11 3.16 4.89
C ALA A 10 -12.88 4.22 4.08
N GLU A 11 -13.33 3.87 2.88
CA GLU A 11 -14.14 4.76 2.03
C GLU A 11 -15.47 5.12 2.71
N ALA A 12 -16.17 4.14 3.29
CA ALA A 12 -17.41 4.36 4.04
C ALA A 12 -17.20 5.35 5.19
N SER A 13 -16.09 5.22 5.91
CA SER A 13 -15.72 6.12 7.01
C SER A 13 -15.41 7.54 6.53
N VAL A 14 -14.62 7.69 5.46
CA VAL A 14 -14.29 9.00 4.87
C VAL A 14 -15.53 9.71 4.33
N HIS A 15 -16.41 8.97 3.68
CA HIS A 15 -17.62 9.50 3.05
C HIS A 15 -18.85 9.53 3.98
N GLN A 16 -18.72 9.08 5.22
CA GLN A 16 -19.82 9.00 6.20
C GLN A 16 -21.05 8.27 5.65
N THR A 17 -20.80 7.14 5.00
CA THR A 17 -21.82 6.30 4.35
C THR A 17 -21.69 4.85 4.82
N SER A 18 -22.58 3.98 4.34
CA SER A 18 -22.49 2.54 4.59
C SER A 18 -21.57 1.87 3.56
N ILE A 19 -21.01 0.71 3.90
CA ILE A 19 -20.17 -0.09 2.99
C ILE A 19 -20.93 -0.43 1.69
N ASP A 20 -22.23 -0.70 1.79
CA ASP A 20 -23.08 -1.07 0.65
C ASP A 20 -23.32 0.09 -0.33
N GLU A 21 -23.12 1.33 0.13
CA GLU A 21 -23.27 2.57 -0.64
C GLU A 21 -21.91 3.14 -1.10
N VAL A 22 -20.80 2.46 -0.77
CA VAL A 22 -19.47 2.86 -1.24
C VAL A 22 -19.39 2.65 -2.74
N HIS A 23 -19.27 3.77 -3.44
CA HIS A 23 -18.76 3.80 -4.79
C HIS A 23 -17.27 4.11 -4.74
N PHE A 24 -16.47 3.18 -5.24
CA PHE A 24 -15.04 3.35 -5.41
C PHE A 24 -14.76 4.45 -6.45
N HIS A 25 -14.75 5.71 -6.01
CA HIS A 25 -14.55 6.87 -6.86
C HIS A 25 -13.07 7.14 -7.17
N GLU A 26 -12.20 6.86 -6.19
CA GLU A 26 -10.76 7.12 -6.27
C GLU A 26 -9.96 5.84 -6.57
N VAL A 27 -10.60 4.69 -6.36
CA VAL A 27 -10.09 3.36 -6.64
C VAL A 27 -10.61 2.98 -8.02
N GLY A 28 -9.79 3.10 -9.06
CA GLY A 28 -10.17 2.68 -10.42
C GLY A 28 -10.60 1.21 -10.39
N ALA A 29 -11.90 0.95 -10.36
CA ALA A 29 -12.44 -0.29 -9.81
C ALA A 29 -11.86 -1.55 -10.50
N LEU A 30 -11.62 -1.50 -11.81
CA LEU A 30 -11.01 -2.61 -12.54
C LEU A 30 -9.51 -2.75 -12.27
N ASP A 31 -8.76 -1.65 -12.31
CA ASP A 31 -7.31 -1.65 -12.07
C ASP A 31 -7.00 -2.11 -10.64
N SER A 32 -7.76 -1.61 -9.67
CA SER A 32 -7.59 -2.02 -8.28
C SER A 32 -8.04 -3.45 -8.02
N ILE A 33 -9.01 -3.98 -8.78
CA ILE A 33 -9.31 -5.42 -8.72
C ILE A 33 -8.12 -6.22 -9.22
N ALA A 34 -7.55 -5.84 -10.37
CA ALA A 34 -6.39 -6.50 -10.93
C ALA A 34 -5.19 -6.44 -9.98
N ASP A 35 -4.88 -5.27 -9.42
CA ASP A 35 -3.79 -5.07 -8.47
C ASP A 35 -3.93 -5.96 -7.23
N VAL A 36 -5.13 -6.01 -6.64
CA VAL A 36 -5.38 -6.80 -5.43
C VAL A 36 -5.29 -8.29 -5.73
N VAL A 37 -5.93 -8.76 -6.80
CA VAL A 37 -5.94 -10.18 -7.16
C VAL A 37 -4.54 -10.64 -7.55
N ALA A 38 -3.83 -9.88 -8.39
CA ALA A 38 -2.48 -10.22 -8.83
C ALA A 38 -1.48 -10.23 -7.66
N SER A 39 -1.57 -9.25 -6.76
CA SER A 39 -0.70 -9.18 -5.58
C SER A 39 -0.93 -10.37 -4.64
N CYS A 40 -2.19 -10.66 -4.32
CA CYS A 40 -2.55 -11.82 -3.49
C CYS A 40 -2.10 -13.14 -4.14
N ALA A 41 -2.34 -13.31 -5.44
CA ALA A 41 -1.91 -14.50 -6.17
C ALA A 41 -0.38 -14.64 -6.19
N GLY A 42 0.35 -13.53 -6.37
CA GLY A 42 1.81 -13.49 -6.32
C GLY A 42 2.37 -13.94 -4.97
N ILE A 43 1.88 -13.37 -3.87
CA ILE A 43 2.27 -13.78 -2.51
C ILE A 43 1.98 -15.26 -2.26
N GLN A 44 0.79 -15.73 -2.65
CA GLN A 44 0.41 -17.14 -2.49
C GLN A 44 1.29 -18.07 -3.35
N HIS A 45 1.65 -17.65 -4.56
CA HIS A 45 2.51 -18.43 -5.47
C HIS A 45 3.94 -18.57 -4.92
N LEU A 46 4.46 -17.50 -4.30
CA LEU A 46 5.80 -17.47 -3.72
C LEU A 46 5.94 -18.34 -2.45
N LYS A 47 4.83 -18.75 -1.83
CA LYS A 47 4.81 -19.62 -0.63
C LYS A 47 5.74 -19.09 0.49
N LEU A 48 5.67 -17.79 0.74
CA LEU A 48 6.47 -17.11 1.74
C LEU A 48 6.09 -17.60 3.15
N GLU A 49 7.08 -17.76 4.02
CA GLU A 49 6.86 -18.10 5.43
C GLU A 49 6.45 -16.87 6.26
N ALA A 50 6.97 -15.70 5.90
CA ALA A 50 6.66 -14.43 6.53
C ALA A 50 6.92 -13.27 5.56
N THR A 51 6.15 -12.19 5.71
CA THR A 51 6.34 -10.93 4.99
C THR A 51 6.74 -9.81 5.93
N TYR A 52 7.72 -9.02 5.49
CA TYR A 52 8.25 -7.89 6.24
C TYR A 52 8.07 -6.60 5.45
N CYS A 53 7.66 -5.52 6.12
CA CYS A 53 7.59 -4.20 5.52
C CYS A 53 8.17 -3.14 6.46
N SER A 54 9.13 -2.36 5.92
CA SER A 54 9.65 -1.18 6.61
C SER A 54 8.61 -0.08 6.69
N THR A 55 8.85 0.90 7.57
CA THR A 55 8.00 2.08 7.75
C THR A 55 7.57 2.68 6.41
N LEU A 56 6.27 2.84 6.22
CA LEU A 56 5.71 3.39 4.98
C LEU A 56 5.87 4.90 4.93
N SER A 57 6.31 5.38 3.78
CA SER A 57 6.22 6.78 3.38
C SER A 57 4.91 6.99 2.62
N LEU A 58 3.99 7.76 3.20
CA LEU A 58 2.67 7.99 2.64
C LEU A 58 2.65 9.04 1.53
N GLY A 59 3.62 9.94 1.53
CA GLY A 59 3.73 11.08 0.62
C GLY A 59 3.29 12.40 1.25
N ASN A 60 3.41 13.47 0.46
CA ASN A 60 3.05 14.85 0.82
C ASN A 60 2.40 15.58 -0.37
N GLY A 61 1.93 16.80 -0.09
CA GLY A 61 1.40 17.70 -1.10
C GLY A 61 -0.12 17.54 -1.25
N ASN A 62 -0.60 17.64 -2.49
CA ASN A 62 -2.01 17.46 -2.81
C ASN A 62 -2.14 16.59 -4.04
N THR A 63 -3.15 15.72 -4.05
CA THR A 63 -3.63 15.01 -5.23
C THR A 63 -4.97 15.58 -5.67
N ARG A 64 -5.52 15.11 -6.78
CA ARG A 64 -6.85 15.51 -7.26
C ARG A 64 -7.74 14.27 -7.35
N GLY A 65 -8.71 14.19 -6.45
CA GLY A 65 -9.75 13.16 -6.46
C GLY A 65 -11.05 13.66 -7.10
N ALA A 66 -12.10 12.84 -7.00
CA ALA A 66 -13.44 13.19 -7.50
C ALA A 66 -14.03 14.43 -6.81
N HIS A 67 -13.55 14.73 -5.60
CA HIS A 67 -14.00 15.85 -4.77
C HIS A 67 -13.11 17.10 -4.89
N GLY A 68 -12.20 17.13 -5.86
CA GLY A 68 -11.26 18.23 -6.06
C GLY A 68 -9.88 17.96 -5.46
N PRO A 69 -9.11 19.00 -5.09
CA PRO A 69 -7.79 18.80 -4.48
C PRO A 69 -7.93 18.21 -3.07
N ILE A 70 -7.15 17.16 -2.80
CA ILE A 70 -7.16 16.40 -1.55
C ILE A 70 -5.73 16.41 -0.98
N PRO A 71 -5.54 16.69 0.32
CA PRO A 71 -4.22 16.64 0.93
C PRO A 71 -3.67 15.22 0.91
N VAL A 72 -2.36 15.10 0.70
CA VAL A 72 -1.62 13.85 0.86
C VAL A 72 -0.93 13.88 2.23
N PRO A 73 -1.07 12.83 3.07
CA PRO A 73 -1.70 11.53 2.79
C PRO A 73 -3.22 11.62 2.61
N VAL A 74 -3.75 10.90 1.62
CA VAL A 74 -5.18 10.89 1.30
C VAL A 74 -5.98 10.32 2.49
N PRO A 75 -7.18 10.85 2.82
CA PRO A 75 -7.96 10.42 3.98
C PRO A 75 -8.19 8.90 4.07
N ALA A 76 -8.44 8.23 2.95
CA ALA A 76 -8.63 6.79 2.92
C ALA A 76 -7.36 6.04 3.38
N VAL A 77 -6.16 6.47 2.94
CA VAL A 77 -4.88 5.90 3.38
C VAL A 77 -4.72 6.02 4.90
N LEU A 78 -5.05 7.19 5.46
CA LEU A 78 -4.98 7.40 6.91
C LEU A 78 -5.96 6.52 7.68
N GLN A 79 -7.18 6.33 7.16
CA GLN A 79 -8.16 5.42 7.77
C GLN A 79 -7.69 3.96 7.72
N ILE A 80 -7.16 3.51 6.57
CA ILE A 80 -6.64 2.15 6.38
C ILE A 80 -5.51 1.84 7.35
N MET A 81 -4.57 2.79 7.52
CA MET A 81 -3.37 2.61 8.33
C MET A 81 -3.59 2.88 9.83
N LYS A 82 -4.76 3.38 10.23
CA LYS A 82 -5.09 3.67 11.63
C LYS A 82 -5.01 2.40 12.48
N GLY A 83 -4.10 2.41 13.46
CA GLY A 83 -3.89 1.28 14.36
C GLY A 83 -3.16 0.08 13.74
N VAL A 84 -2.64 0.21 12.52
CA VAL A 84 -1.89 -0.86 11.83
C VAL A 84 -0.40 -0.81 12.21
N THR A 85 0.26 0.31 11.96
CA THR A 85 1.71 0.47 12.17
C THR A 85 2.08 1.96 12.22
N ALA A 86 3.32 2.25 12.63
CA ALA A 86 3.87 3.60 12.51
C ALA A 86 4.08 3.95 11.03
N VAL A 87 3.69 5.17 10.65
CA VAL A 87 3.79 5.70 9.28
C VAL A 87 4.49 7.06 9.31
N GLN A 88 5.05 7.47 8.17
CA GLN A 88 5.62 8.80 7.98
C GLN A 88 5.13 9.37 6.65
N ALA A 89 5.13 10.70 6.50
CA ALA A 89 4.88 11.29 5.19
C ALA A 89 6.04 11.00 4.22
N GLY A 90 7.28 11.06 4.70
CA GLY A 90 8.47 10.88 3.86
C GLY A 90 8.74 12.10 2.98
N PRO A 91 9.64 12.02 1.99
CA PRO A 91 10.00 13.16 1.14
C PRO A 91 9.18 13.26 -0.15
N ALA A 92 8.38 12.24 -0.51
CA ALA A 92 7.68 12.23 -1.79
C ALA A 92 6.69 13.41 -1.92
N PRO A 93 6.76 14.23 -2.98
CA PRO A 93 5.84 15.35 -3.20
C PRO A 93 4.53 14.92 -3.90
N PHE A 94 4.20 13.64 -3.78
CA PHE A 94 3.02 13.00 -4.35
C PHE A 94 2.56 11.87 -3.41
N GLU A 95 1.37 11.33 -3.65
CA GLU A 95 0.88 10.14 -2.96
C GLU A 95 1.77 8.92 -3.27
N SER A 96 2.64 8.59 -2.32
CA SER A 96 3.59 7.47 -2.46
C SER A 96 2.96 6.14 -2.05
N THR A 97 1.96 6.17 -1.18
CA THR A 97 1.18 4.99 -0.81
C THR A 97 -0.29 5.29 -1.15
N THR A 98 -0.83 4.62 -2.17
CA THR A 98 -2.24 4.74 -2.56
C THR A 98 -3.15 3.97 -1.60
N PRO A 99 -4.47 4.21 -1.59
CA PRO A 99 -5.40 3.42 -0.78
C PRO A 99 -5.28 1.91 -1.05
N THR A 100 -5.20 1.51 -2.33
CA THR A 100 -5.02 0.10 -2.73
C THR A 100 -3.73 -0.49 -2.17
N GLY A 101 -2.60 0.23 -2.28
CA GLY A 101 -1.32 -0.21 -1.73
C GLY A 101 -1.34 -0.32 -0.20
N ALA A 102 -1.94 0.66 0.48
CA ALA A 102 -2.09 0.64 1.92
C ALA A 102 -2.94 -0.56 2.38
N ALA A 103 -4.05 -0.84 1.71
CA ALA A 103 -4.91 -1.97 2.06
C ALA A 103 -4.24 -3.32 1.83
N LEU A 104 -3.48 -3.47 0.72
CA LEU A 104 -2.67 -4.65 0.47
C LEU A 104 -1.66 -4.87 1.58
N LEU A 105 -0.87 -3.85 1.92
CA LEU A 105 0.17 -3.97 2.94
C LEU A 105 -0.42 -4.22 4.33
N ALA A 106 -1.51 -3.54 4.70
CA ALA A 106 -2.18 -3.76 5.97
C ALA A 106 -2.72 -5.19 6.17
N GLU A 107 -3.03 -5.89 5.10
CA GLU A 107 -3.59 -7.25 5.15
C GLU A 107 -2.56 -8.35 4.87
N LEU A 108 -1.48 -8.05 4.15
CA LEU A 108 -0.50 -9.04 3.69
C LEU A 108 0.84 -8.97 4.42
N VAL A 109 1.11 -7.93 5.22
CA VAL A 109 2.35 -7.80 6.01
C VAL A 109 2.19 -8.47 7.37
N ASP A 110 3.05 -9.43 7.68
CA ASP A 110 3.08 -10.11 8.98
C ASP A 110 3.86 -9.29 10.02
N VAL A 111 5.00 -8.71 9.61
CA VAL A 111 5.91 -8.00 10.50
C VAL A 111 6.26 -6.62 9.96
N TRP A 112 5.96 -5.61 10.76
CA TRP A 112 6.33 -4.22 10.48
C TRP A 112 7.67 -3.89 11.15
N GLY A 113 8.64 -3.44 10.36
CA GLY A 113 9.98 -3.15 10.84
C GLY A 113 11.04 -3.16 9.74
N PRO A 114 12.31 -2.91 10.08
CA PRO A 114 13.40 -2.95 9.11
C PRO A 114 13.51 -4.34 8.47
N MET A 115 14.12 -4.39 7.29
CA MET A 115 14.43 -5.66 6.61
C MET A 115 15.23 -6.57 7.55
N PRO A 116 14.81 -7.83 7.76
CA PRO A 116 15.51 -8.74 8.65
C PRO A 116 16.89 -9.11 8.07
N PRO A 117 17.84 -9.56 8.91
CA PRO A 117 19.05 -10.22 8.41
C PRO A 117 18.65 -11.41 7.54
N MET A 118 19.18 -11.47 6.31
CA MET A 118 18.85 -12.51 5.34
C MET A 118 19.95 -12.64 4.28
N THR A 119 20.06 -13.83 3.69
CA THR A 119 20.78 -14.04 2.43
C THR A 119 19.80 -13.81 1.28
N ILE A 120 20.10 -12.84 0.41
CA ILE A 120 19.21 -12.44 -0.69
C ILE A 120 19.31 -13.44 -1.84
N ASP A 121 18.16 -13.95 -2.29
CA ASP A 121 18.03 -14.86 -3.43
C ASP A 121 17.58 -14.14 -4.69
N THR A 122 16.59 -13.24 -4.57
CA THR A 122 15.96 -12.59 -5.72
C THR A 122 15.46 -11.20 -5.35
N ILE A 123 15.55 -10.27 -6.31
CA ILE A 123 15.06 -8.90 -6.16
C ILE A 123 14.09 -8.61 -7.30
N GLY A 124 12.90 -8.14 -6.95
CA GLY A 124 11.94 -7.58 -7.89
C GLY A 124 11.79 -6.07 -7.66
N MET A 125 11.65 -5.30 -8.74
CA MET A 125 11.31 -3.87 -8.66
C MET A 125 10.18 -3.54 -9.61
N GLY A 126 9.24 -2.73 -9.14
CA GLY A 126 8.17 -2.12 -9.94
C GLY A 126 8.22 -0.60 -9.79
N ALA A 127 8.09 0.12 -10.91
CA ALA A 127 8.03 1.58 -10.91
C ALA A 127 6.58 2.04 -11.03
N GLY A 128 6.23 3.06 -10.25
CA GLY A 128 4.97 3.80 -10.47
C GLY A 128 5.12 4.84 -11.57
N THR A 129 4.02 5.52 -11.89
CA THR A 129 3.97 6.49 -13.01
C THR A 129 4.44 7.90 -12.64
N LYS A 130 4.59 8.22 -11.35
CA LYS A 130 5.13 9.51 -10.88
C LYS A 130 6.63 9.55 -11.09
N ASP A 131 7.10 10.65 -11.67
CA ASP A 131 8.52 10.95 -11.85
C ASP A 131 8.91 12.10 -10.90
N SER A 132 9.99 11.92 -10.15
CA SER A 132 10.42 12.86 -9.12
C SER A 132 11.93 12.85 -8.97
N THR A 133 12.50 14.04 -8.80
CA THR A 133 13.91 14.24 -8.51
C THR A 133 14.25 14.10 -7.03
N GLU A 134 13.25 14.03 -6.14
CA GLU A 134 13.43 13.96 -4.69
C GLU A 134 13.49 12.52 -4.18
N VAL A 135 12.67 11.64 -4.75
CA VAL A 135 12.61 10.23 -4.37
C VAL A 135 12.19 9.36 -5.55
N ALA A 136 12.81 8.18 -5.65
CA ALA A 136 12.43 7.19 -6.65
C ALA A 136 11.03 6.61 -6.33
N ASN A 137 10.12 6.68 -7.30
CA ASN A 137 8.79 6.09 -7.18
C ASN A 137 8.82 4.59 -7.54
N VAL A 138 9.43 3.80 -6.66
CA VAL A 138 9.62 2.36 -6.87
C VAL A 138 9.21 1.55 -5.65
N LEU A 139 8.57 0.40 -5.90
CA LEU A 139 8.41 -0.67 -4.93
C LEU A 139 9.49 -1.72 -5.18
N ARG A 140 10.17 -2.14 -4.11
CA ARG A 140 11.16 -3.22 -4.15
C ARG A 140 10.70 -4.38 -3.29
N VAL A 141 10.73 -5.58 -3.87
CA VAL A 141 10.52 -6.85 -3.16
C VAL A 141 11.86 -7.58 -3.12
N VAL A 142 12.27 -7.99 -1.92
CA VAL A 142 13.50 -8.75 -1.70
C VAL A 142 13.11 -10.10 -1.12
N LEU A 143 13.47 -11.17 -1.83
CA LEU A 143 13.27 -12.54 -1.39
C LEU A 143 14.61 -13.13 -0.99
N GLY A 144 14.58 -14.00 0.01
CA GLY A 144 15.76 -14.67 0.51
C GLY A 144 15.45 -15.52 1.72
N GLN A 145 16.50 -16.12 2.26
CA GLN A 145 16.43 -17.02 3.41
C GLN A 145 17.09 -16.40 4.64
N PRO A 146 16.73 -16.86 5.85
CA PRO A 146 17.51 -16.56 7.05
C PRO A 146 19.00 -16.89 6.82
N PRO A 147 19.92 -16.13 7.42
CA PRO A 147 21.34 -16.42 7.31
C PRO A 147 21.62 -17.85 7.77
N LEU A 148 22.48 -18.57 7.03
CA LEU A 148 22.98 -19.86 7.48
C LEU A 148 23.71 -19.65 8.81
N SER A 149 23.27 -20.35 9.85
CA SER A 149 23.91 -20.40 11.17
C SER A 149 25.27 -21.06 11.11
#